data_AF-A0A2J5PB53-F1
#
_entry.id   AF-A0A2J5PB53-F1
#
_cell.length_a   1.000
_cell.length_b   1.000
_cell.length_c   1.000
_cell.angle_alpha   90.00
_cell.angle_beta   90.00
_cell.angle_gamma   90.00
#
_symmetry.space_group_name_H-M   'P 1'
#
loop_
_entity.id
_entity.type
_entity.pdbx_description
1 polymer ?
#
loop_
_entity_poly.entity_id
_entity_poly.type
_entity_poly.pdbx_seq_one_letter_code
_entity_poly.pdbx_strand_id
1 'polypeptide(L)' 'KGAAQFSITLARGRADLYPGMHLTVSGFKPEIDTQDWIIARAEHVIGDNGFTTKMELEAKISDWIAETEQ' A
#
# COMPACT_ATOMS: atom_id res chain seq x y z
N LYS A 1 -9.79 -9.16 -13.13
CA LYS A 1 -9.67 -7.91 -12.34
C LYS A 1 -9.69 -8.30 -10.86
N GLY A 2 -8.52 -8.37 -10.22
CA GLY A 2 -8.36 -8.98 -8.90
C GLY A 2 -7.06 -8.55 -8.23
N ALA A 3 -6.81 -7.25 -8.17
CA ALA A 3 -5.66 -6.71 -7.45
C ALA A 3 -5.98 -6.73 -5.95
N ALA A 4 -5.12 -7.34 -5.14
CA ALA A 4 -5.26 -7.29 -3.70
C ALA A 4 -5.15 -5.84 -3.21
N GLN A 5 -6.01 -5.45 -2.28
CA GLN A 5 -5.98 -4.13 -1.65
C GLN A 5 -5.58 -4.27 -0.19
N PHE A 6 -4.77 -3.33 0.26
CA PHE A 6 -4.29 -3.28 1.64
C PHE A 6 -4.36 -1.85 2.15
N SER A 7 -4.87 -1.63 3.35
CA SER A 7 -5.01 -0.29 3.93
C SER A 7 -4.32 -0.23 5.29
N ILE A 8 -3.50 0.78 5.51
CA ILE A 8 -2.75 0.96 6.75
C ILE A 8 -2.72 2.43 7.17
N THR A 9 -2.77 2.68 8.48
CA THR A 9 -2.59 4.01 9.05
C THR A 9 -1.31 4.02 9.88
N LEU A 10 -0.36 4.85 9.49
CA LEU A 10 0.88 5.04 10.24
C LEU A 10 0.62 5.95 11.43
N ALA A 11 0.97 5.46 12.63
CA ALA A 11 0.89 6.22 13.87
C ALA A 11 1.82 7.45 13.86
N ARG A 12 2.91 7.39 13.09
CA ARG A 12 3.75 8.55 12.77
C ARG A 12 3.55 8.89 11.31
N GLY A 13 3.04 10.08 11.05
CA GLY A 13 2.86 10.57 9.70
C GLY A 13 4.20 10.72 8.98
N ARG A 14 4.18 10.36 7.71
CA ARG A 14 5.26 10.56 6.74
C ARG A 14 4.71 11.37 5.58
N ALA A 15 5.23 12.57 5.40
CA ALA A 15 4.84 13.49 4.33
C ALA A 15 5.54 13.18 3.00
N ASP A 16 6.55 12.30 3.03
CA ASP A 16 7.28 11.83 1.86
C ASP A 16 6.53 10.76 1.05
N LEU A 17 5.37 10.29 1.53
CA LEU A 17 4.58 9.23 0.90
C LEU A 17 3.52 9.82 -0.02
N TYR A 18 3.53 9.45 -1.30
CA TYR A 18 2.61 9.93 -2.32
C TYR A 18 2.13 8.79 -3.24
N PRO A 19 0.97 8.94 -3.92
CA PRO A 19 0.46 7.93 -4.85
C PRO A 19 1.45 7.57 -5.95
N GLY A 20 1.55 6.28 -6.29
CA GLY A 20 2.48 5.74 -7.28
C GLY A 20 3.85 5.31 -6.72
N MET A 21 4.15 5.58 -5.44
CA MET A 21 5.34 5.03 -4.81
C MET A 21 5.20 3.52 -4.55
N HIS A 22 6.31 2.82 -4.75
CA HIS A 22 6.43 1.42 -4.36
C HIS A 22 6.89 1.33 -2.89
N LEU A 23 6.31 0.41 -2.14
CA LEU A 23 6.74 0.11 -0.78
C LEU A 23 6.63 -1.37 -0.45
N THR A 24 7.37 -1.76 0.58
CA THR A 24 7.23 -3.04 1.25
C THR A 24 6.64 -2.82 2.63
N VAL A 25 5.81 -3.77 3.06
CA VAL A 25 5.33 -3.84 4.43
C VAL A 25 6.04 -4.98 5.15
N SER A 26 6.10 -4.91 6.47
CA SER A 26 6.77 -5.93 7.27
C SER A 26 6.03 -6.14 8.58
N GLY A 27 5.99 -7.40 9.04
CA GLY A 27 5.30 -7.79 10.27
C GLY A 27 3.86 -8.25 10.04
N PHE A 28 3.47 -8.49 8.79
CA PHE A 28 2.20 -9.12 8.45
C PHE A 28 2.43 -10.58 8.00
N LYS A 29 1.39 -11.20 7.43
CA LYS A 29 1.54 -12.54 6.84
C LYS A 29 2.58 -12.50 5.71
N PRO A 30 3.32 -13.59 5.48
CA PRO A 30 4.34 -13.65 4.43
C PRO A 30 3.82 -13.22 3.06
N GLU A 31 2.59 -13.62 2.71
CA GLU A 31 1.92 -13.23 1.44
C GLU A 31 1.77 -11.70 1.26
N ILE A 32 1.66 -10.95 2.36
CA ILE A 32 1.53 -9.49 2.35
C ILE A 32 2.92 -8.84 2.33
N ASP A 33 3.86 -9.37 3.12
CA ASP A 33 5.22 -8.83 3.22
C ASP A 33 6.03 -9.04 1.93
N THR A 34 5.77 -10.12 1.17
CA THR A 34 6.48 -10.42 -0.09
C THR A 34 5.90 -9.71 -1.32
N GLN A 35 4.75 -9.06 -1.19
CA GLN A 35 4.06 -8.41 -2.30
C GLN A 35 4.65 -7.02 -2.59
N ASP A 36 4.84 -6.70 -3.87
CA ASP A 36 5.15 -5.33 -4.31
C ASP A 36 3.87 -4.50 -4.26
N TRP A 37 3.84 -3.52 -3.36
CA TRP A 37 2.70 -2.65 -3.14
C TRP A 37 2.93 -1.29 -3.77
N ILE A 38 1.89 -0.74 -4.39
CA ILE A 38 1.88 0.62 -4.92
C ILE A 38 0.88 1.44 -4.13
N ILE A 39 1.27 2.63 -3.69
CA ILE A 39 0.35 3.56 -3.02
C ILE A 39 -0.70 4.02 -4.04
N ALA A 40 -1.96 3.64 -3.84
CA ALA A 40 -3.10 4.13 -4.60
C ALA A 40 -3.56 5.51 -4.10
N ARG A 41 -3.58 5.68 -2.78
CA ARG A 41 -3.94 6.93 -2.11
C ARG A 41 -3.14 7.12 -0.84
N ALA A 42 -2.64 8.34 -0.62
CA ALA A 42 -2.06 8.76 0.64
C ALA A 42 -2.88 9.96 1.18
N GLU A 43 -3.28 9.87 2.45
CA GLU A 43 -4.04 10.89 3.14
C GLU A 43 -3.30 11.26 4.43
N HIS A 44 -2.88 12.52 4.51
CA HIS A 44 -2.15 13.04 5.66
C HIS A 44 -3.12 13.81 6.55
N VAL A 45 -3.23 13.40 7.81
CA VAL A 45 -4.16 14.00 8.77
C VAL A 45 -3.36 14.58 9.93
N ILE A 46 -3.59 15.86 10.20
CA ILE A 46 -3.09 16.55 11.40
C ILE A 46 -4.29 16.73 12.33
N GLY A 47 -4.28 16.06 13.48
CA GLY A 47 -5.33 16.15 14.48
C GLY A 47 -4.78 16.05 15.89
N ASP A 48 -5.65 15.78 16.86
CA ASP A 48 -5.28 15.69 18.29
C ASP A 48 -4.22 14.63 18.59
N ASN A 49 -4.14 13.57 17.78
CA ASN A 49 -3.12 12.52 17.88
C ASN A 49 -1.81 12.85 17.14
N GLY A 50 -1.64 14.10 16.71
CA GLY A 50 -0.49 14.56 15.94
C GLY A 50 -0.62 14.28 14.43
N PHE A 51 0.52 14.19 13.76
CA PHE A 51 0.59 13.93 12.33
C PHE A 51 0.50 12.43 12.05
N THR A 52 -0.51 12.03 11.28
CA THR A 52 -0.74 10.64 10.86
C THR A 52 -0.85 10.57 9.35
N THR A 53 -0.49 9.42 8.77
CA THR A 53 -0.66 9.17 7.33
C THR A 53 -1.44 7.88 7.16
N LYS A 54 -2.61 7.97 6.53
CA LYS A 54 -3.40 6.83 6.07
C LYS A 54 -3.05 6.54 4.62
N MET A 55 -2.88 5.27 4.27
CA MET A 55 -2.55 4.86 2.92
C MET A 55 -3.39 3.68 2.47
N GLU A 56 -3.71 3.69 1.19
CA GLU A 56 -4.32 2.59 0.47
C GLU A 56 -3.32 2.09 -0.55
N LEU A 57 -3.09 0.77 -0.53
CA LEU A 57 -2.07 0.07 -1.28
C LEU A 57 -2.74 -0.93 -2.19
N GLU A 58 -2.22 -1.03 -3.41
CA GLU A 58 -2.65 -1.98 -4.42
C GLU A 58 -1.49 -2.90 -4.76
N ALA A 59 -1.77 -4.21 -4.77
CA ALA A 59 -0.80 -5.21 -5.19
C ALA A 59 -0.52 -5.07 -6.68
N LYS A 60 0.75 -4.94 -7.03
CA LYS A 60 1.16 -5.03 -8.43
C LYS A 60 0.94 -6.46 -8.92
N ILE A 61 -0.04 -6.62 -9.81
CA ILE A 61 -0.20 -7.85 -10.57
C ILE A 61 0.87 -7.80 -11.67
N SER A 62 1.86 -8.68 -11.59
CA SER A 62 2.81 -8.89 -12.69
C SER A 62 2.03 -9.31 -13.94
N ASP A 63 2.30 -8.65 -15.07
CA ASP A 63 1.67 -8.86 -16.38
C ASP A 63 1.64 -10.34 -16.79
N TRP A 64 2.61 -11.13 -16.32
CA TRP A 64 2.72 -12.58 -16.51
C TRP A 64 1.55 -13.42 -15.95
N ILE A 65 0.78 -12.90 -14.99
CA ILE A 65 -0.40 -13.58 -14.42
C ILE A 65 -1.67 -13.22 -15.22
N ALA A 66 -1.61 -12.22 -16.11
CA ALA A 66 -2.75 -11.84 -16.95
C ALA A 66 -2.92 -12.74 -18.20
N GLU A 67 -1.94 -13.60 -18.52
CA GLU A 67 -1.96 -14.50 -19.69
C GLU A 67 -2.25 -15.97 -19.37
N THR A 68 -2.46 -16.36 -18.10
CA THR A 68 -2.81 -17.77 -17.78
C THR A 68 -4.32 -18.06 -17.81
N GLU A 69 -5.14 -17.11 -18.26
CA GLU A 69 -6.58 -17.29 -18.49
C GLU A 69 -6.96 -16.96 -19.94
N GLN A 70 -6.47 -17.75 -20.92
CA GLN A 70 -7.14 -17.87 -22.22
C GLN A 70 -6.93 -19.25 -22.85
#